data_AF-A0A5B6YPX4-F1
#
_entry.id   AF-A0A5B6YPX4-F1
#
_cell.length_a   1.000
_cell.length_b   1.000
_cell.length_c   1.000
_cell.angle_alpha   90.00
_cell.angle_beta   90.00
_cell.angle_gamma   90.00
#
_symmetry.space_group_name_H-M   'P 1'
#
loop_
_entity.id
_entity.type
_entity.pdbx_description
1 polymer ?
#
loop_
_entity_poly.entity_id
_entity_poly.type
_entity_poly.pdbx_seq_one_letter_code
_entity_poly.pdbx_strand_id
1 'polypeptide(L)'
;MGAEIDTIKKFNAATNRAASSSTSLNTKKLDDDTENLSHERVPTELKKNIMQARMDKKLTQGQLAQMINEKPQIIQEYESGKAIPNQQIIVKLERALGVKLRGKK
;
A
#
# COMPACT_ATOMS: atom_id res chain seq x y z
N MET A 1 -40.15 29.98 -19.72
CA MET A 1 -39.81 29.14 -18.56
C MET A 1 -38.61 28.30 -18.96
N GLY A 2 -37.41 28.71 -18.53
CA GLY A 2 -36.15 28.10 -18.94
C GLY A 2 -35.81 26.92 -18.03
N ALA A 3 -35.57 25.76 -18.62
CA ALA A 3 -35.15 24.57 -17.90
C ALA A 3 -33.73 24.76 -17.34
N GLU A 4 -33.59 24.50 -16.05
CA GLU A 4 -32.36 24.50 -15.28
C GLU A 4 -31.34 23.48 -15.81
N ILE A 5 -30.13 23.98 -16.10
CA ILE A 5 -29.02 23.20 -16.64
C ILE A 5 -28.19 22.72 -15.43
N ASP A 6 -28.27 21.43 -15.12
CA ASP A 6 -27.48 20.83 -14.03
C ASP A 6 -26.00 20.80 -14.43
N THR A 7 -25.24 21.75 -13.90
CA THR A 7 -23.81 21.91 -14.20
C THR A 7 -23.00 21.19 -13.13
N ILE A 8 -22.51 19.99 -13.43
CA ILE A 8 -21.61 19.24 -12.56
C ILE A 8 -20.23 19.94 -12.55
N LYS A 9 -20.02 20.87 -11.62
CA LYS A 9 -18.69 21.38 -11.29
C LYS A 9 -17.89 20.26 -10.64
N LYS A 10 -16.92 19.71 -11.38
CA LYS A 10 -15.85 18.87 -10.85
C LYS A 10 -15.11 19.62 -9.74
N PHE A 11 -15.42 19.29 -8.49
CA PHE A 11 -14.63 19.66 -7.32
C PHE A 11 -13.29 18.93 -7.42
N ASN A 12 -12.28 19.60 -7.98
CA ASN A 12 -10.82 19.41 -7.78
C ASN A 12 -9.99 20.14 -8.86
N ALA A 13 -10.50 21.26 -9.39
CA ALA A 13 -9.64 22.19 -10.12
C ALA A 13 -8.89 23.08 -9.11
N ALA A 14 -7.56 22.99 -9.12
CA ALA A 14 -6.63 23.98 -8.59
C ALA A 14 -6.56 24.19 -7.06
N THR A 15 -6.16 23.16 -6.28
CA THR A 15 -5.60 23.41 -4.93
C THR A 15 -4.45 22.44 -4.61
N ASN A 16 -3.32 22.99 -4.15
CA ASN A 16 -2.24 22.28 -3.47
C ASN A 16 -2.48 22.34 -1.94
N ARG A 17 -3.58 21.75 -1.45
CA ARG A 17 -3.84 21.76 -0.01
C ARG A 17 -3.05 20.66 0.72
N ALA A 18 -2.18 21.10 1.63
CA ALA A 18 -1.53 20.27 2.62
C ALA A 18 -2.59 19.49 3.42
N ALA A 19 -2.45 18.16 3.44
CA ALA A 19 -3.42 17.23 4.00
C ALA A 19 -3.36 17.19 5.54
N SER A 20 -3.59 18.32 6.18
CA SER A 20 -3.96 18.37 7.59
C SER A 20 -5.27 19.13 7.71
N SER A 21 -6.25 18.46 8.29
CA SER A 21 -7.55 19.00 8.70
C SER A 21 -8.69 18.98 7.65
N SER A 22 -9.51 17.94 7.80
CA SER A 22 -10.98 18.02 7.92
C SER A 22 -11.86 17.53 6.76
N THR A 23 -12.67 16.53 7.17
CA THR A 23 -14.02 16.12 6.73
C THR A 23 -14.29 15.48 5.36
N SER A 24 -15.15 14.46 5.44
CA SER A 24 -16.25 14.15 4.51
C SER A 24 -16.02 13.22 3.33
N LEU A 25 -16.49 11.98 3.53
CA LEU A 25 -17.40 11.25 2.63
C LEU A 25 -16.86 10.93 1.22
N ASN A 26 -16.14 9.81 1.06
CA ASN A 26 -16.05 9.08 -0.22
C ASN A 26 -15.48 7.66 -0.08
N THR A 27 -16.07 6.82 0.78
CA THR A 27 -15.69 5.39 0.85
C THR A 27 -16.90 4.46 0.92
N LYS A 28 -17.89 4.68 0.05
CA LYS A 28 -18.95 3.70 -0.30
C LYS A 28 -18.38 2.50 -1.09
N LYS A 29 -17.27 1.94 -0.61
CA LYS A 29 -16.64 0.67 -1.03
C LYS A 29 -15.89 0.09 0.19
N LEU A 30 -16.56 0.08 1.34
CA LEU A 30 -16.12 -0.55 2.59
C LEU A 30 -17.10 -1.67 2.97
N ASP A 31 -17.54 -2.43 1.97
CA ASP A 31 -18.48 -3.53 2.14
C ASP A 31 -18.11 -4.61 1.12
N ASP A 32 -16.95 -5.26 1.34
CA ASP A 32 -16.64 -6.64 0.96
C ASP A 32 -15.20 -6.94 1.42
N ASP A 33 -15.04 -7.39 2.65
CA ASP A 33 -14.00 -8.32 3.10
C ASP A 33 -14.11 -8.41 4.64
N THR A 34 -15.19 -9.07 5.02
CA THR A 34 -15.43 -9.82 6.24
C THR A 34 -14.18 -10.09 7.09
N GLU A 35 -14.22 -9.59 8.32
CA GLU A 35 -13.81 -10.30 9.54
C GLU A 35 -12.61 -11.28 9.39
N ASN A 36 -11.38 -10.76 9.41
CA ASN A 36 -10.30 -11.50 10.05
C ASN A 36 -9.79 -10.69 11.23
N LEU A 37 -10.34 -11.04 12.39
CA LEU A 37 -10.05 -10.53 13.72
C LEU A 37 -8.67 -11.01 14.18
N SER A 38 -7.66 -10.65 13.41
CA SER A 38 -6.24 -10.78 13.70
C SER A 38 -5.57 -9.71 12.86
N HIS A 39 -5.10 -8.63 13.48
CA HIS A 39 -4.06 -7.81 12.84
C HIS A 39 -2.78 -8.66 12.81
N GLU A 40 -2.77 -9.70 11.97
CA GLU A 40 -1.62 -10.54 11.76
C GLU A 40 -0.55 -9.62 11.17
N ARG A 41 0.47 -9.36 11.98
CA ARG A 41 1.71 -8.78 11.52
C ARG A 41 2.22 -9.60 10.33
N VAL A 42 3.13 -9.03 9.55
CA VAL A 42 3.70 -9.70 8.38
C VAL A 42 3.99 -11.20 8.67
N PRO A 43 3.31 -12.13 7.96
CA PRO A 43 3.41 -13.55 8.27
C PRO A 43 4.82 -14.06 7.99
N THR A 44 5.19 -15.16 8.67
CA THR A 44 6.56 -15.69 8.60
C THR A 44 6.98 -16.08 7.18
N GLU A 45 6.05 -16.50 6.33
CA GLU A 45 6.32 -16.76 4.92
C GLU A 45 6.63 -15.48 4.14
N LEU A 46 5.84 -14.42 4.33
CA LEU A 46 6.02 -13.16 3.59
C LEU A 46 7.36 -12.50 3.92
N LYS A 47 7.78 -12.49 5.18
CA LYS A 47 9.12 -11.97 5.54
C LYS A 47 10.27 -12.80 4.94
N LYS A 48 10.14 -14.13 4.91
CA LYS A 48 11.13 -15.03 4.29
C LYS A 48 11.20 -14.79 2.77
N ASN A 49 10.05 -14.65 2.12
CA ASN A 49 9.97 -14.39 0.68
C ASN A 49 10.60 -13.04 0.31
N ILE A 50 10.37 -11.99 1.10
CA ILE A 50 11.02 -10.68 0.89
C ILE A 50 12.53 -10.82 1.03
N MET A 51 13.02 -11.43 2.11
CA MET A 51 14.46 -11.63 2.32
C MET A 51 15.10 -12.43 1.18
N GLN A 52 14.48 -13.55 0.79
CA GLN A 52 14.99 -14.41 -0.27
C GLN A 52 15.05 -13.67 -1.61
N ALA A 53 13.97 -13.00 -2.00
CA ALA A 53 13.91 -12.27 -3.25
C ALA A 53 14.85 -11.05 -3.27
N ARG A 54 15.08 -10.41 -2.10
CA ARG A 54 16.09 -9.36 -1.96
C ARG A 54 17.50 -9.92 -2.18
N MET A 55 17.82 -11.06 -1.58
CA MET A 55 19.12 -11.72 -1.75
C MET A 55 19.34 -12.20 -3.19
N ASP A 56 18.30 -12.77 -3.81
CA ASP A 56 18.33 -13.23 -5.21
C ASP A 56 18.66 -12.08 -6.18
N LYS A 57 18.03 -10.92 -5.97
CA LYS A 57 18.32 -9.70 -6.74
C LYS A 57 19.58 -8.95 -6.30
N LYS A 58 20.29 -9.42 -5.27
CA LYS A 58 21.46 -8.76 -4.68
C LYS A 58 21.21 -7.29 -4.29
N LEU A 59 19.97 -6.97 -3.90
CA LEU A 59 19.58 -5.62 -3.48
C LEU A 59 19.85 -5.42 -1.99
N THR A 60 20.21 -4.20 -1.60
CA THR A 60 20.21 -3.81 -0.18
C THR A 60 18.81 -3.35 0.23
N GLN A 61 18.53 -3.32 1.54
CA GLN A 61 17.24 -2.81 2.06
C GLN A 61 17.01 -1.36 1.61
N GLY A 62 18.06 -0.55 1.57
CA GLY A 62 18.01 0.84 1.10
C GLY A 62 17.68 0.95 -0.39
N GLN A 63 18.31 0.12 -1.24
CA GLN A 63 18.02 0.11 -2.68
C GLN A 63 16.60 -0.36 -2.96
N LEU A 64 16.14 -1.41 -2.27
CA LEU A 64 14.76 -1.87 -2.38
C LEU A 64 13.77 -0.79 -1.94
N ALA A 65 14.04 -0.12 -0.83
CA ALA A 65 13.23 0.99 -0.32
C ALA A 65 13.15 2.15 -1.32
N GLN A 66 14.27 2.54 -1.92
CA GLN A 66 14.32 3.55 -2.98
C GLN A 66 13.49 3.15 -4.20
N MET A 67 13.58 1.88 -4.64
CA MET A 67 12.79 1.37 -5.78
C MET A 67 11.28 1.47 -5.54
N ILE A 68 10.82 1.19 -4.32
CA ILE A 68 9.39 1.26 -3.97
C ILE A 68 8.95 2.62 -3.41
N ASN A 69 9.86 3.60 -3.34
CA ASN A 69 9.65 4.92 -2.74
C ASN A 69 9.13 4.83 -1.28
N GLU A 70 9.76 3.96 -0.48
CA GLU A 70 9.47 3.80 0.95
C GLU A 70 10.74 4.05 1.78
N LYS A 71 10.58 4.12 3.10
CA LYS A 71 11.71 4.24 4.02
C LYS A 71 12.41 2.88 4.22
N PRO A 72 13.75 2.83 4.35
CA PRO A 72 14.48 1.59 4.61
C PRO A 72 14.04 0.91 5.91
N GLN A 73 13.65 1.70 6.91
CA GLN A 73 13.09 1.19 8.17
C GLN A 73 11.82 0.36 7.93
N ILE A 74 10.97 0.76 6.99
CA ILE A 74 9.76 -0.01 6.67
C ILE A 74 10.15 -1.39 6.14
N ILE A 75 11.08 -1.48 5.18
CA ILE A 75 11.57 -2.78 4.68
C ILE A 75 12.09 -3.67 5.81
N GLN A 76 12.86 -3.10 6.74
CA GLN A 76 13.38 -3.82 7.90
C GLN A 76 12.27 -4.34 8.83
N GLU A 77 11.22 -3.54 9.06
CA GLU A 77 10.06 -3.96 9.85
C GLU A 77 9.27 -5.10 9.18
N TYR A 78 9.20 -5.10 7.84
CA TYR A 78 8.58 -6.20 7.08
C TYR A 78 9.44 -7.47 7.13
N GLU A 79 10.75 -7.39 6.93
CA GLU A 79 11.66 -8.54 7.02
C GLU A 79 11.76 -9.11 8.45
N SER A 80 11.56 -8.28 9.47
CA SER A 80 11.52 -8.72 10.87
C SER A 80 10.14 -9.24 11.31
N GLY A 81 9.09 -9.07 10.50
CA GLY A 81 7.73 -9.47 10.85
C GLY A 81 7.05 -8.56 11.89
N LYS A 82 7.59 -7.36 12.13
CA LYS A 82 7.03 -6.39 13.08
C LYS A 82 6.05 -5.41 12.42
N ALA A 83 6.20 -5.19 11.11
CA ALA A 83 5.35 -4.29 10.35
C ALA A 83 3.90 -4.79 10.26
N ILE A 84 2.99 -3.83 10.19
CA ILE A 84 1.61 -4.06 9.79
C ILE A 84 1.59 -4.22 8.26
N PRO A 85 1.05 -5.34 7.73
CA PRO A 85 1.01 -5.56 6.29
C PRO A 85 0.13 -4.51 5.60
N ASN A 86 0.76 -3.67 4.77
CA ASN A 86 0.09 -2.70 3.92
C ASN A 86 0.06 -3.25 2.49
N GLN A 87 -1.15 -3.41 1.98
CA GLN A 87 -1.40 -3.97 0.65
C GLN A 87 -0.70 -3.21 -0.47
N GLN A 88 -0.58 -1.88 -0.35
CA GLN A 88 0.13 -1.04 -1.31
C GLN A 88 1.63 -1.37 -1.35
N ILE A 89 2.26 -1.48 -0.18
CA ILE A 89 3.69 -1.77 -0.05
C ILE A 89 3.99 -3.17 -0.57
N ILE A 90 3.16 -4.15 -0.23
CA ILE A 90 3.31 -5.52 -0.73
C ILE A 90 3.24 -5.56 -2.26
N VAL A 91 2.27 -4.89 -2.89
CA VAL A 91 2.17 -4.85 -4.36
C VAL A 91 3.40 -4.20 -4.99
N LYS A 92 3.94 -3.13 -4.40
CA LYS A 92 5.18 -2.51 -4.86
C LYS A 92 6.38 -3.45 -4.70
N LEU A 93 6.47 -4.14 -3.57
CA LEU A 93 7.53 -5.13 -3.32
C LEU A 93 7.46 -6.29 -4.30
N GLU A 94 6.26 -6.82 -4.58
CA GLU A 94 6.06 -7.87 -5.58
C GLU A 94 6.53 -7.44 -6.97
N ARG A 95 6.25 -6.18 -7.37
CA ARG A 95 6.72 -5.62 -8.65
C ARG A 95 8.23 -5.39 -8.67
N ALA A 96 8.79 -4.78 -7.63
CA ALA A 96 10.22 -4.48 -7.54
C ALA A 96 11.05 -5.77 -7.48
N LEU A 97 10.58 -6.78 -6.74
CA LEU A 97 11.24 -8.06 -6.57
C LEU A 97 10.86 -9.08 -7.66
N GLY A 98 9.80 -8.84 -8.43
CA GLY A 98 9.34 -9.75 -9.49
C GLY A 98 8.84 -11.09 -8.97
N VAL A 99 8.49 -11.19 -7.69
CA VAL A 99 8.02 -12.41 -7.04
C VAL A 99 6.62 -12.20 -6.46
N LYS A 100 5.80 -13.25 -6.44
CA LYS A 100 4.54 -13.24 -5.69
C LYS A 100 4.86 -13.50 -4.23
N LEU A 101 4.72 -12.46 -3.40
CA LEU A 101 5.02 -12.53 -1.97
C LEU A 101 3.87 -13.15 -1.18
N ARG A 102 2.65 -13.07 -1.73
CA ARG A 102 1.48 -13.78 -1.22
C ARG A 102 1.39 -15.15 -1.88
N GLY A 103 1.60 -16.20 -1.09
CA GLY A 103 1.36 -17.58 -1.49
C GLY A 103 -0.12 -17.79 -1.77
N LYS A 104 -0.53 -17.62 -3.03
CA LYS A 104 -1.74 -18.24 -3.55
C LYS A 104 -1.28 -19.15 -4.68
N LYS A 105 -1.08 -20.42 -4.33
CA LYS A 105 -1.25 -21.49 -5.30
C LYS A 105 -2.73 -21.86 -5.29
#